data_AF-A0A345XJV7-F1
#
_entry.id   AF-A0A345XJV7-F1
#
_cell.length_a   1.000
_cell.length_b   1.000
_cell.length_c   1.000
_cell.angle_alpha   90.00
_cell.angle_beta   90.00
_cell.angle_gamma   90.00
#
_symmetry.space_group_name_H-M   'P 1'
#
loop_
_entity.id
_entity.type
_entity.pdbx_description
1 polymer ?
#
loop_
_entity_poly.entity_id
_entity_poly.type
_entity_poly.pdbx_seq_one_letter_code
_entity_poly.pdbx_strand_id
1 'polypeptide(L)'
;MKRLSPPRLPEVPPRLRGVLPPRFRGRLHDPRTATAVGRWLGAAVLVCFVTGVVSHVLQEPPGVLADRLPTRPVWGYRFSQGLHVASGIAAVPLLLAKLWTVYPRLFVTPPVRGVRHALERLSVALLVSSGLLQLFLGLLNTAQWYPWPFSFRQVHWALAWVLMGALLLHLAVKAPLIAAHWRERPPDMRKDGANTKDATNTKDATDPTDPRDESDARDRRSLLLGVGAAVGAVTVVTAGQTFTPLRPLDLLAPRHPDHGTQGLPVNRTAAQARVSATAVRDWRLDVTGPRPYALALPELARLPQHTEELPIACVEGWSASARWEGVRVRDLLDRAGAARSRRAASRVRQWRRRGPARRCG
;
A
#
# COMPACT_ATOMS: atom_id res chain seq x y z
N MET A 1 -68.06 -32.91 -26.67
CA MET A 1 -66.68 -32.63 -26.23
C MET A 1 -66.49 -31.13 -26.01
N LYS A 2 -66.62 -30.64 -24.76
CA LYS A 2 -66.28 -29.25 -24.40
C LYS A 2 -64.87 -29.24 -23.83
N ARG A 3 -63.94 -28.51 -24.47
CA ARG A 3 -62.60 -28.23 -23.92
C ARG A 3 -62.76 -27.41 -22.64
N LEU A 4 -62.37 -27.97 -21.51
CA LEU A 4 -62.19 -27.22 -20.26
C LEU A 4 -60.81 -26.54 -20.31
N SER A 5 -60.81 -25.21 -20.19
CA SER A 5 -59.59 -24.39 -20.14
C SER A 5 -58.74 -24.70 -18.90
N PRO A 6 -57.40 -24.62 -18.97
CA PRO A 6 -56.54 -24.85 -17.81
C PRO A 6 -56.74 -23.74 -16.76
N PRO A 7 -56.57 -24.06 -15.46
CA PRO A 7 -56.73 -23.09 -14.38
C PRO A 7 -55.68 -21.98 -14.50
N ARG A 8 -56.12 -20.71 -14.40
CA ARG A 8 -55.21 -19.57 -14.31
C ARG A 8 -54.40 -19.69 -13.02
N LEU A 9 -53.08 -19.73 -13.14
CA LEU A 9 -52.19 -19.57 -11.99
C LEU A 9 -52.45 -18.21 -11.34
N PRO A 10 -52.45 -18.12 -9.99
CA PRO A 10 -52.72 -16.87 -9.30
C PRO A 10 -51.67 -15.82 -9.70
N GLU A 11 -52.14 -14.65 -10.15
CA GLU A 11 -51.28 -13.48 -10.35
C GLU A 11 -50.66 -13.06 -9.02
N VAL A 12 -49.33 -13.06 -8.98
CA VAL A 12 -48.57 -12.60 -7.81
C VAL A 12 -48.85 -11.10 -7.63
N PRO A 13 -49.32 -10.67 -6.44
CA PRO A 13 -49.71 -9.28 -6.23
C PRO A 13 -48.51 -8.31 -6.38
N PRO A 14 -48.72 -7.06 -6.87
CA PRO A 14 -47.64 -6.17 -7.30
C PRO A 14 -46.71 -5.65 -6.17
N ARG A 15 -47.00 -5.98 -4.91
CA ARG A 15 -46.35 -5.38 -3.72
C ARG A 15 -45.10 -6.13 -3.21
N LEU A 16 -44.64 -7.18 -3.90
CA LEU A 16 -43.38 -7.88 -3.60
C LEU A 16 -42.30 -7.68 -4.69
N ARG A 17 -42.38 -6.62 -5.49
CA ARG A 17 -41.28 -6.17 -6.38
C ARG A 17 -40.23 -5.34 -5.63
N GLY A 18 -40.07 -5.55 -4.33
CA GLY A 18 -39.04 -4.92 -3.51
C GLY A 18 -37.75 -5.73 -3.58
N VAL A 19 -36.74 -5.18 -4.24
CA VAL A 19 -35.34 -5.67 -4.28
C VAL A 19 -35.14 -6.95 -5.11
N LEU A 20 -35.48 -6.90 -6.41
CA LEU A 20 -34.79 -7.78 -7.35
C LEU A 20 -33.33 -7.32 -7.44
N PRO A 21 -32.33 -8.18 -7.15
CA PRO A 21 -30.94 -7.80 -7.31
C PRO A 21 -30.66 -7.41 -8.77
N PRO A 22 -29.77 -6.45 -9.02
CA PRO A 22 -29.42 -6.04 -10.38
C PRO A 22 -28.99 -7.25 -11.20
N ARG A 23 -29.62 -7.44 -12.38
CA ARG A 23 -29.25 -8.48 -13.35
C ARG A 23 -28.14 -7.93 -14.25
N PHE A 24 -26.90 -8.33 -13.98
CA PHE A 24 -25.74 -7.94 -14.78
C PHE A 24 -25.67 -8.78 -16.05
N ARG A 25 -25.61 -8.13 -17.22
CA ARG A 25 -25.54 -8.81 -18.53
C ARG A 25 -24.10 -9.12 -19.00
N GLY A 26 -23.09 -8.43 -18.47
CA GLY A 26 -21.68 -8.69 -18.79
C GLY A 26 -21.02 -9.67 -17.80
N ARG A 27 -20.28 -10.67 -18.29
CA ARG A 27 -19.55 -11.65 -17.47
C ARG A 27 -18.19 -11.13 -16.96
N LEU A 28 -18.13 -9.85 -16.59
CA LEU A 28 -16.93 -9.25 -15.98
C LEU A 28 -16.86 -9.45 -14.45
N HIS A 29 -17.97 -9.84 -13.81
CA HIS A 29 -18.03 -10.15 -12.37
C HIS A 29 -17.71 -11.64 -12.06
N ASP A 30 -16.93 -12.28 -12.93
CA ASP A 30 -16.65 -13.70 -12.90
C ASP A 30 -15.40 -14.05 -12.04
N PRO A 31 -15.25 -15.33 -11.62
CA PRO A 31 -14.11 -15.77 -10.82
C PRO A 31 -12.75 -15.53 -11.48
N ARG A 32 -12.64 -15.62 -12.82
CA ARG A 32 -11.37 -15.48 -13.55
C ARG A 32 -10.91 -14.03 -13.50
N THR A 33 -11.79 -13.07 -13.81
CA THR A 33 -11.49 -11.63 -13.68
C THR A 33 -11.15 -11.26 -12.24
N ALA A 34 -11.93 -11.74 -11.27
CA ALA A 34 -11.68 -11.48 -9.85
C ALA A 34 -10.30 -12.01 -9.41
N THR A 35 -9.88 -13.15 -9.94
CA THR A 35 -8.58 -13.76 -9.62
C THR A 35 -7.44 -13.01 -10.29
N ALA A 36 -7.59 -12.62 -11.56
CA ALA A 36 -6.58 -11.86 -12.30
C ALA A 36 -6.27 -10.52 -11.62
N VAL A 37 -7.29 -9.70 -11.37
CA VAL A 37 -7.13 -8.41 -10.65
C VAL A 37 -6.62 -8.65 -9.22
N GLY A 38 -7.10 -9.70 -8.56
CA GLY A 38 -6.66 -10.07 -7.22
C GLY A 38 -5.17 -10.40 -7.13
N ARG A 39 -4.57 -11.00 -8.16
CA ARG A 39 -3.12 -11.28 -8.20
C ARG A 39 -2.29 -10.00 -8.29
N TRP A 40 -2.70 -9.05 -9.13
CA TRP A 40 -2.03 -7.76 -9.23
C TRP A 40 -2.15 -6.97 -7.92
N LEU A 41 -3.35 -6.93 -7.33
CA LEU A 41 -3.57 -6.29 -6.04
C LEU A 41 -2.75 -6.95 -4.93
N GLY A 42 -2.73 -8.29 -4.87
CA GLY A 42 -1.95 -9.03 -3.89
C GLY A 42 -0.45 -8.77 -4.01
N ALA A 43 0.09 -8.70 -5.24
CA ALA A 43 1.48 -8.35 -5.47
C ALA A 43 1.79 -6.91 -5.02
N ALA A 44 0.94 -5.94 -5.34
CA ALA A 44 1.10 -4.56 -4.90
C ALA A 44 1.07 -4.44 -3.37
N VAL A 45 0.11 -5.10 -2.70
CA VAL A 45 0.02 -5.14 -1.23
C VAL A 45 1.24 -5.79 -0.60
N LEU A 46 1.74 -6.91 -1.17
CA LEU A 46 2.92 -7.59 -0.66
C LEU A 46 4.18 -6.70 -0.76
N VAL A 47 4.38 -6.07 -1.92
CA VAL A 47 5.50 -5.14 -2.15
C VAL A 47 5.43 -3.96 -1.18
N CYS A 48 4.25 -3.35 -1.02
CA CYS A 48 4.00 -2.26 -0.08
C CYS A 48 4.28 -2.70 1.37
N PHE A 49 3.80 -3.88 1.77
CA PHE A 49 4.03 -4.43 3.10
C PHE A 49 5.52 -4.67 3.38
N VAL A 50 6.23 -5.37 2.48
CA VAL A 50 7.66 -5.69 2.67
C VAL A 50 8.50 -4.41 2.73
N THR A 51 8.27 -3.46 1.81
CA THR A 51 8.96 -2.17 1.83
C THR A 51 8.62 -1.34 3.08
N GLY A 52 7.39 -1.44 3.60
CA GLY A 52 6.98 -0.84 4.86
C GLY A 52 7.69 -1.44 6.07
N VAL A 53 7.87 -2.77 6.11
CA VAL A 53 8.68 -3.46 7.13
C VAL A 53 10.14 -3.01 7.07
N VAL A 54 10.73 -2.91 5.88
CA VAL A 54 12.09 -2.38 5.71
C VAL A 54 12.17 -0.95 6.24
N SER A 55 11.22 -0.08 5.88
CA SER A 55 11.17 1.31 6.37
C SER A 55 11.05 1.39 7.89
N HIS A 56 10.21 0.54 8.50
CA HIS A 56 10.07 0.47 9.95
C HIS A 56 11.36 0.00 10.64
N VAL A 57 12.00 -1.06 10.15
CA VAL A 57 13.26 -1.58 10.70
C VAL A 57 14.40 -0.58 10.56
N LEU A 58 14.45 0.21 9.49
CA LEU A 58 15.46 1.26 9.34
C LEU A 58 15.23 2.45 10.30
N GLN A 59 13.97 2.81 10.57
CA GLN A 59 13.63 3.91 11.49
C GLN A 59 13.67 3.50 12.97
N GLU A 60 13.30 2.27 13.27
CA GLU A 60 13.21 1.70 14.62
C GLU A 60 13.92 0.34 14.64
N PRO A 61 15.26 0.33 14.49
CA PRO A 61 16.01 -0.90 14.40
C PRO A 61 15.90 -1.72 15.67
N PRO A 62 15.57 -3.03 15.58
CA PRO A 62 15.61 -3.88 16.76
C PRO A 62 17.06 -4.00 17.24
N GLY A 63 17.26 -4.08 18.55
CA GLY A 63 18.60 -3.94 19.16
C GLY A 63 19.66 -4.92 18.62
N VAL A 64 19.25 -6.10 18.15
CA VAL A 64 20.16 -7.09 17.55
C VAL A 64 20.59 -6.77 16.11
N LEU A 65 19.82 -5.95 15.39
CA LEU A 65 20.08 -5.56 14.00
C LEU A 65 20.59 -4.14 13.85
N ALA A 66 20.47 -3.27 14.85
CA ALA A 66 20.87 -1.86 14.77
C ALA A 66 22.28 -1.66 14.19
N ASP A 67 23.21 -2.54 14.55
CA ASP A 67 24.62 -2.48 14.13
C ASP A 67 24.91 -3.20 12.79
N ARG A 68 23.92 -3.88 12.22
CA ARG A 68 24.05 -4.75 11.03
C ARG A 68 23.26 -4.24 9.84
N LEU A 69 22.46 -3.19 10.00
CA LEU A 69 21.69 -2.64 8.90
C LEU A 69 22.62 -1.95 7.89
N PRO A 70 22.43 -2.23 6.59
CA PRO A 70 23.25 -1.62 5.57
C PRO A 70 22.94 -0.11 5.48
N THR A 71 23.98 0.72 5.60
CA THR A 71 23.91 2.17 5.35
C THR A 71 24.19 2.53 3.89
N ARG A 72 24.50 1.51 3.07
CA ARG A 72 24.81 1.63 1.65
C ARG A 72 24.06 0.57 0.83
N PRO A 73 23.74 0.86 -0.44
CA PRO A 73 23.99 2.12 -1.13
C PRO A 73 23.11 3.26 -0.57
N VAL A 74 23.58 4.51 -0.64
CA VAL A 74 22.89 5.68 -0.04
C VAL A 74 21.52 5.95 -0.66
N TRP A 75 21.28 5.47 -1.89
CA TRP A 75 19.99 5.56 -2.57
C TRP A 75 19.01 4.44 -2.16
N GLY A 76 19.45 3.43 -1.40
CA GLY A 76 18.65 2.23 -1.11
C GLY A 76 17.32 2.55 -0.45
N TYR A 77 17.31 3.44 0.55
CA TYR A 77 16.08 3.86 1.21
C TYR A 77 15.15 4.64 0.26
N ARG A 78 15.70 5.51 -0.59
CA ARG A 78 14.92 6.22 -1.63
C ARG A 78 14.20 5.23 -2.55
N PHE A 79 14.89 4.17 -2.96
CA PHE A 79 14.30 3.14 -3.81
C PHE A 79 13.21 2.34 -3.10
N SER A 80 13.49 1.82 -1.90
CA SER A 80 12.48 1.06 -1.14
C SER A 80 11.25 1.89 -0.81
N GLN A 81 11.46 3.17 -0.45
CA GLN A 81 10.38 4.10 -0.14
C GLN A 81 9.57 4.49 -1.39
N GLY A 82 10.23 4.68 -2.54
CA GLY A 82 9.54 4.86 -3.81
C GLY A 82 8.70 3.68 -4.21
N LEU A 83 9.22 2.47 -4.05
CA LEU A 83 8.48 1.25 -4.32
C LEU A 83 7.27 1.10 -3.38
N HIS A 84 7.40 1.47 -2.11
CA HIS A 84 6.30 1.50 -1.14
C HIS A 84 5.15 2.40 -1.61
N VAL A 85 5.47 3.65 -1.96
CA VAL A 85 4.47 4.65 -2.35
C VAL A 85 3.85 4.29 -3.70
N ALA A 86 4.68 3.90 -4.68
CA ALA A 86 4.21 3.48 -6.00
C ALA A 86 3.26 2.28 -5.92
N SER A 87 3.61 1.26 -5.14
CA SER A 87 2.74 0.08 -4.96
C SER A 87 1.46 0.39 -4.17
N GLY A 88 1.52 1.28 -3.18
CA GLY A 88 0.34 1.80 -2.49
C GLY A 88 -0.61 2.55 -3.42
N ILE A 89 -0.07 3.42 -4.29
CA ILE A 89 -0.85 4.16 -5.29
C ILE A 89 -1.45 3.21 -6.34
N ALA A 90 -0.66 2.27 -6.86
CA ALA A 90 -1.13 1.24 -7.80
C ALA A 90 -2.27 0.39 -7.21
N ALA A 91 -2.22 0.11 -5.91
CA ALA A 91 -3.25 -0.65 -5.22
C ALA A 91 -4.61 0.06 -5.17
N VAL A 92 -4.69 1.39 -5.36
CA VAL A 92 -5.95 2.15 -5.36
C VAL A 92 -6.88 1.72 -6.50
N PRO A 93 -6.53 1.91 -7.80
CA PRO A 93 -7.38 1.45 -8.90
C PRO A 93 -7.55 -0.07 -8.91
N LEU A 94 -6.54 -0.85 -8.47
CA LEU A 94 -6.65 -2.31 -8.36
C LEU A 94 -7.70 -2.73 -7.32
N LEU A 95 -7.74 -2.09 -6.15
CA LEU A 95 -8.73 -2.36 -5.12
C LEU A 95 -10.13 -1.96 -5.60
N LEU A 96 -10.27 -0.79 -6.24
CA LEU A 96 -11.55 -0.36 -6.82
C LEU A 96 -12.05 -1.34 -7.88
N ALA A 97 -11.17 -1.76 -8.81
CA ALA A 97 -11.50 -2.76 -9.82
C ALA A 97 -11.87 -4.11 -9.18
N LYS A 98 -11.15 -4.52 -8.12
CA LYS A 98 -11.45 -5.74 -7.37
C LYS A 98 -12.83 -5.67 -6.71
N LEU A 99 -13.13 -4.56 -6.02
CA LEU A 99 -14.42 -4.33 -5.36
C LEU A 99 -15.55 -4.29 -6.37
N TRP A 100 -15.38 -3.59 -7.49
CA TRP A 100 -16.34 -3.59 -8.59
C TRP A 100 -16.58 -5.00 -9.12
N THR A 101 -15.51 -5.76 -9.38
CA THR A 101 -15.61 -7.14 -9.87
C THR A 101 -16.40 -8.04 -8.93
N VAL A 102 -16.20 -7.92 -7.61
CA VAL A 102 -16.87 -8.78 -6.62
C VAL A 102 -18.17 -8.18 -6.05
N TYR A 103 -18.52 -6.95 -6.42
CA TYR A 103 -19.65 -6.19 -5.88
C TYR A 103 -20.96 -6.99 -5.84
N PRO A 104 -21.36 -7.75 -6.89
CA PRO A 104 -22.61 -8.50 -6.85
C PRO A 104 -22.67 -9.53 -5.71
N ARG A 105 -21.51 -10.07 -5.30
CA ARG A 105 -21.42 -11.05 -4.20
C ARG A 105 -21.69 -10.43 -2.83
N LEU A 106 -21.62 -9.10 -2.70
CA LEU A 106 -21.93 -8.39 -1.46
C LEU A 106 -23.44 -8.32 -1.20
N PHE A 107 -24.26 -8.40 -2.26
CA PHE A 107 -25.72 -8.23 -2.21
C PHE A 107 -26.49 -9.53 -2.42
N VAL A 108 -25.87 -10.68 -2.14
CA VAL A 108 -26.53 -11.99 -2.25
C VAL A 108 -27.54 -12.18 -1.11
N THR A 109 -28.73 -12.67 -1.45
CA THR A 109 -29.82 -12.99 -0.52
C THR A 109 -30.00 -14.52 -0.40
N PRO A 110 -30.21 -15.09 0.82
CA PRO A 110 -30.17 -14.42 2.13
C PRO A 110 -28.74 -13.97 2.48
N PRO A 111 -28.58 -12.84 3.21
CA PRO A 111 -27.27 -12.25 3.49
C PRO A 111 -26.39 -13.13 4.37
N VAL A 112 -27.00 -13.89 5.29
CA VAL A 112 -26.33 -14.88 6.15
C VAL A 112 -27.07 -16.20 6.01
N ARG A 113 -26.32 -17.27 5.71
CA ARG A 113 -26.83 -18.64 5.54
C ARG A 113 -26.54 -19.54 6.73
N GLY A 114 -25.81 -19.02 7.73
CA GLY A 114 -25.36 -19.74 8.92
C GLY A 114 -24.10 -19.11 9.51
N VAL A 115 -23.65 -19.62 10.67
CA VAL A 115 -22.51 -19.06 11.44
C VAL A 115 -21.22 -19.05 10.62
N ARG A 116 -20.89 -20.16 9.95
CA ARG A 116 -19.70 -20.25 9.07
C ARG A 116 -19.72 -19.17 7.98
N HIS A 117 -20.87 -18.96 7.33
CA HIS A 117 -21.01 -17.95 6.29
C HIS A 117 -20.91 -16.53 6.87
N ALA A 118 -21.45 -16.28 8.06
CA ALA A 118 -21.31 -15.00 8.75
C ALA A 118 -19.83 -14.68 9.05
N LEU A 119 -19.08 -15.66 9.56
CA LEU A 119 -17.64 -15.51 9.83
C LEU A 119 -16.84 -15.27 8.54
N GLU A 120 -17.16 -15.98 7.45
CA GLU A 120 -16.57 -15.70 6.14
C GLU A 120 -16.83 -14.26 5.70
N ARG A 121 -18.07 -13.77 5.80
CA ARG A 121 -18.42 -12.38 5.45
C ARG A 121 -17.72 -11.37 6.35
N LEU A 122 -17.62 -11.63 7.65
CA LEU A 122 -16.92 -10.77 8.60
C LEU A 122 -15.42 -10.69 8.26
N SER A 123 -14.78 -11.81 7.92
CA SER A 123 -13.38 -11.82 7.49
C SER A 123 -13.15 -10.98 6.24
N VAL A 124 -14.06 -11.03 5.27
CA VAL A 124 -14.03 -10.21 4.06
C VAL A 124 -14.26 -8.74 4.40
N ALA A 125 -15.20 -8.43 5.29
CA ALA A 125 -15.43 -7.06 5.73
C ALA A 125 -14.19 -6.45 6.39
N LEU A 126 -13.51 -7.21 7.27
CA LEU A 126 -12.24 -6.78 7.88
C LEU A 126 -11.15 -6.55 6.84
N LEU A 127 -11.02 -7.43 5.85
CA LEU A 127 -10.06 -7.26 4.75
C LEU A 127 -10.35 -6.00 3.92
N VAL A 128 -11.61 -5.78 3.54
CA VAL A 128 -12.01 -4.62 2.73
C VAL A 128 -11.82 -3.32 3.52
N SER A 129 -12.30 -3.27 4.77
CA SER A 129 -12.19 -2.08 5.61
C SER A 129 -10.74 -1.73 5.93
N SER A 130 -9.91 -2.71 6.27
CA SER A 130 -8.47 -2.48 6.51
C SER A 130 -7.74 -2.04 5.24
N GLY A 131 -8.04 -2.64 4.09
CA GLY A 131 -7.44 -2.25 2.80
C GLY A 131 -7.78 -0.81 2.41
N LEU A 132 -9.06 -0.43 2.49
CA LEU A 132 -9.52 0.93 2.21
C LEU A 132 -8.89 1.94 3.16
N LEU A 133 -8.92 1.66 4.47
CA LEU A 133 -8.38 2.57 5.48
C LEU A 133 -6.85 2.70 5.36
N GLN A 134 -6.12 1.62 5.07
CA GLN A 134 -4.67 1.64 4.89
C GLN A 134 -4.28 2.57 3.72
N LEU A 135 -4.96 2.43 2.58
CA LEU A 135 -4.72 3.24 1.40
C LEU A 135 -5.12 4.70 1.63
N PHE A 136 -6.26 4.94 2.28
CA PHE A 136 -6.72 6.28 2.62
C PHE A 136 -5.70 7.02 3.50
N LEU A 137 -5.26 6.40 4.60
CA LEU A 137 -4.25 7.00 5.49
C LEU A 137 -2.93 7.24 4.75
N GLY A 138 -2.51 6.29 3.90
CA GLY A 138 -1.30 6.42 3.09
C GLY A 138 -1.35 7.61 2.13
N LEU A 139 -2.45 7.78 1.40
CA LEU A 139 -2.67 8.91 0.48
C LEU A 139 -2.71 10.25 1.21
N LEU A 140 -3.32 10.31 2.39
CA LEU A 140 -3.33 11.55 3.16
C LEU A 140 -1.95 11.90 3.74
N ASN A 141 -1.14 10.90 4.06
CA ASN A 141 0.26 11.10 4.45
C ASN A 141 1.10 11.68 3.30
N THR A 142 0.90 11.25 2.04
CA THR A 142 1.59 11.89 0.90
C THR A 142 1.19 13.36 0.73
N ALA A 143 -0.05 13.71 1.08
CA ALA A 143 -0.54 15.09 1.09
C ALA A 143 -0.23 15.88 2.38
N GLN A 144 0.41 15.25 3.39
CA GLN A 144 0.65 15.84 4.72
C GLN A 144 -0.60 16.37 5.44
N TRP A 145 -1.75 15.81 5.12
CA TRP A 145 -2.99 16.20 5.76
C TRP A 145 -3.33 15.20 6.86
N TYR A 146 -3.17 15.64 8.11
CA TYR A 146 -3.43 14.85 9.31
C TYR A 146 -4.52 15.54 10.16
N PRO A 147 -5.81 15.42 9.78
CA PRO A 147 -6.92 15.99 10.55
C PRO A 147 -7.15 15.30 11.90
N TRP A 148 -6.41 14.22 12.20
CA TRP A 148 -6.53 13.45 13.43
C TRP A 148 -5.38 13.70 14.42
N PRO A 149 -5.58 13.41 15.71
CA PRO A 149 -4.57 13.63 16.76
C PRO A 149 -3.56 12.48 16.89
N PHE A 150 -3.80 11.31 16.28
CA PHE A 150 -2.95 10.13 16.44
C PHE A 150 -1.73 10.12 15.50
N SER A 151 -0.73 9.30 15.85
CA SER A 151 0.47 9.12 15.02
C SER A 151 0.17 8.27 13.79
N PHE A 152 0.32 8.88 12.60
CA PHE A 152 0.22 8.15 11.33
C PHE A 152 1.11 6.91 11.31
N ARG A 153 2.42 7.03 11.62
CA ARG A 153 3.36 5.90 11.54
C ARG A 153 2.93 4.71 12.38
N GLN A 154 2.45 4.95 13.60
CA GLN A 154 2.02 3.88 14.51
C GLN A 154 0.74 3.20 14.01
N VAL A 155 -0.27 3.98 13.63
CA VAL A 155 -1.55 3.44 13.16
C VAL A 155 -1.40 2.73 11.82
N HIS A 156 -0.65 3.33 10.88
CA HIS A 156 -0.41 2.75 9.57
C HIS A 156 0.42 1.46 9.65
N TRP A 157 1.37 1.37 10.58
CA TRP A 157 2.11 0.14 10.89
C TRP A 157 1.20 -0.96 11.45
N ALA A 158 0.42 -0.65 12.48
CA ALA A 158 -0.48 -1.62 13.10
C ALA A 158 -1.53 -2.14 12.10
N LEU A 159 -2.12 -1.23 11.32
CA LEU A 159 -3.13 -1.57 10.33
C LEU A 159 -2.57 -2.40 9.17
N ALA A 160 -1.29 -2.23 8.80
CA ALA A 160 -0.63 -3.09 7.82
C ALA A 160 -0.62 -4.57 8.24
N TRP A 161 -0.39 -4.86 9.52
CA TRP A 161 -0.45 -6.23 10.04
C TRP A 161 -1.88 -6.77 10.09
N VAL A 162 -2.87 -5.93 10.42
CA VAL A 162 -4.29 -6.31 10.36
C VAL A 162 -4.68 -6.67 8.92
N LEU A 163 -4.30 -5.84 7.95
CA LEU A 163 -4.55 -6.08 6.53
C LEU A 163 -3.87 -7.38 6.06
N MET A 164 -2.60 -7.58 6.41
CA MET A 164 -1.86 -8.79 6.01
C MET A 164 -2.48 -10.05 6.63
N GLY A 165 -2.82 -10.01 7.93
CA GLY A 165 -3.50 -11.11 8.60
C GLY A 165 -4.86 -11.43 7.98
N ALA A 166 -5.66 -10.40 7.68
CA ALA A 166 -6.96 -10.57 7.01
C ALA A 166 -6.82 -11.14 5.58
N LEU A 167 -5.78 -10.72 4.84
CA LEU A 167 -5.48 -11.24 3.51
C LEU A 167 -5.08 -12.72 3.57
N LEU A 168 -4.17 -13.09 4.47
CA LEU A 168 -3.76 -14.48 4.67
C LEU A 168 -4.93 -15.36 5.10
N LEU A 169 -5.77 -14.89 6.02
CA LEU A 169 -6.99 -15.58 6.42
C LEU A 169 -7.94 -15.77 5.23
N HIS A 170 -8.14 -14.73 4.42
CA HIS A 170 -8.97 -14.81 3.22
C HIS A 170 -8.45 -15.84 2.22
N LEU A 171 -7.13 -15.87 1.99
CA LEU A 171 -6.49 -16.86 1.12
C LEU A 171 -6.63 -18.28 1.69
N ALA A 172 -6.42 -18.47 2.99
CA ALA A 172 -6.56 -19.77 3.65
C ALA A 172 -7.99 -20.32 3.54
N VAL A 173 -9.01 -19.47 3.77
CA VAL A 173 -10.42 -19.85 3.63
C VAL A 173 -10.77 -20.24 2.19
N LYS A 174 -10.11 -19.63 1.18
CA LYS A 174 -10.34 -19.93 -0.25
C LYS A 174 -9.41 -20.99 -0.82
N ALA A 175 -8.35 -21.38 -0.11
CA ALA A 175 -7.36 -22.35 -0.57
C ALA A 175 -7.97 -23.70 -1.02
N PRO A 176 -8.99 -24.28 -0.35
CA PRO A 176 -9.59 -25.54 -0.81
C PRO A 176 -10.27 -25.42 -2.19
N LEU A 177 -10.93 -24.28 -2.45
CA LEU A 177 -11.57 -24.02 -3.75
C LEU A 177 -10.53 -23.86 -4.87
N ILE A 178 -9.41 -23.19 -4.55
CA ILE A 178 -8.29 -23.05 -5.47
C ILE A 178 -7.67 -24.43 -5.73
N ALA A 179 -7.41 -25.22 -4.68
CA ALA A 179 -6.82 -26.55 -4.82
C ALA A 179 -7.73 -27.52 -5.59
N ALA A 180 -9.06 -27.46 -5.40
CA ALA A 180 -10.01 -28.26 -6.17
C ALA A 180 -9.95 -27.93 -7.67
N HIS A 181 -9.94 -26.63 -8.01
CA HIS A 181 -9.83 -26.19 -9.40
C HIS A 181 -8.52 -26.61 -10.09
N TRP A 182 -7.42 -26.72 -9.35
CA TRP A 182 -6.13 -27.18 -9.89
C TRP A 182 -6.03 -28.72 -9.98
N ARG A 183 -6.86 -29.46 -9.23
CA ARG A 183 -6.90 -30.94 -9.28
C ARG A 183 -7.79 -31.45 -10.41
N GLU A 184 -8.74 -30.63 -10.88
CA GLU A 184 -9.54 -30.91 -12.07
C GLU A 184 -8.63 -30.81 -13.31
N ARG A 185 -8.23 -31.96 -13.86
CA ARG A 185 -7.45 -32.06 -15.12
C ARG A 185 -8.24 -31.48 -16.31
N PRO A 186 -7.59 -30.88 -17.32
CA PRO A 186 -8.25 -30.52 -18.57
C PRO A 186 -8.87 -31.77 -19.24
N PRO A 187 -10.03 -31.64 -19.93
CA PRO A 187 -10.68 -32.75 -20.61
C PRO A 187 -10.01 -33.10 -21.95
N ASP A 188 -8.71 -33.39 -21.94
CA ASP A 188 -7.97 -33.89 -23.13
C ASP A 188 -7.01 -35.05 -22.82
N MET A 189 -7.33 -35.87 -21.83
CA MET A 189 -6.68 -37.18 -21.64
C MET A 189 -7.69 -38.24 -21.24
N ARG A 190 -8.79 -38.30 -21.99
CA ARG A 190 -9.73 -39.43 -21.93
C ARG A 190 -10.17 -39.83 -23.34
N LYS A 191 -9.20 -40.13 -24.20
CA LYS A 191 -9.43 -41.08 -25.28
C LYS A 191 -9.28 -42.46 -24.66
N ASP A 192 -10.37 -43.01 -24.14
CA ASP A 192 -10.60 -44.45 -24.09
C ASP A 192 -12.10 -44.65 -24.03
N GLY A 193 -12.63 -45.33 -25.05
CA GLY A 193 -14.04 -45.53 -25.27
C GLY A 193 -14.67 -46.34 -24.15
N ALA A 194 -15.70 -45.77 -23.52
CA ALA A 194 -16.70 -46.54 -22.82
C ALA A 194 -18.03 -45.79 -22.86
N ASN A 195 -18.97 -46.46 -23.51
CA ASN A 195 -20.36 -46.11 -23.70
C ASN A 195 -21.05 -45.90 -22.34
N THR A 196 -21.49 -44.67 -22.03
CA THR A 196 -22.44 -44.42 -20.94
C THR A 196 -23.46 -43.40 -21.40
N LYS A 197 -24.64 -43.92 -21.74
CA LYS A 197 -25.87 -43.16 -21.88
C LYS A 197 -26.34 -42.81 -20.48
N ASP A 198 -25.89 -41.67 -19.95
CA ASP A 198 -26.49 -40.95 -18.81
C ASP A 198 -25.77 -39.61 -18.66
N ALA A 199 -26.12 -38.65 -19.53
CA ALA A 199 -25.63 -37.28 -19.49
C ALA A 199 -26.82 -36.31 -19.52
N THR A 200 -27.65 -36.37 -18.48
CA THR A 200 -28.62 -35.31 -18.17
C THR A 200 -28.02 -34.34 -17.16
N ASN A 201 -27.91 -33.08 -17.59
CA ASN A 201 -27.44 -31.88 -16.86
C ASN A 201 -25.92 -31.73 -16.67
N THR A 202 -25.22 -31.42 -17.77
CA THR A 202 -24.02 -30.58 -17.72
C THR A 202 -24.14 -29.51 -18.81
N LYS A 203 -24.91 -28.46 -18.53
CA LYS A 203 -25.11 -27.29 -19.42
C LYS A 203 -24.02 -26.21 -19.26
N ASP A 204 -22.80 -26.59 -18.89
CA ASP A 204 -21.65 -25.69 -18.75
C ASP A 204 -20.36 -26.27 -19.39
N ALA A 205 -20.50 -27.19 -20.35
CA ALA A 205 -19.40 -27.47 -21.27
C ALA A 205 -19.27 -26.26 -22.19
N THR A 206 -18.20 -25.49 -21.99
CA THR A 206 -17.86 -24.31 -22.77
C THR A 206 -17.51 -24.77 -24.18
N ASP A 207 -18.38 -24.49 -25.15
CA ASP A 207 -18.06 -24.64 -26.57
C ASP A 207 -17.03 -23.56 -26.92
N PRO A 208 -15.78 -23.92 -27.32
CA PRO A 208 -14.75 -22.96 -27.68
C PRO A 208 -15.13 -22.06 -28.87
N THR A 209 -16.22 -22.36 -29.56
CA THR A 209 -16.72 -21.62 -30.73
C THR A 209 -17.96 -20.76 -30.44
N ASP A 210 -18.43 -20.67 -29.19
CA ASP A 210 -19.55 -19.77 -28.83
C ASP A 210 -19.13 -18.29 -28.99
N PRO A 211 -19.78 -17.51 -29.87
CA PRO A 211 -19.48 -16.09 -30.06
C PRO A 211 -19.55 -15.26 -28.77
N ARG A 212 -20.32 -15.73 -27.78
CA ARG A 212 -20.44 -15.09 -26.46
C ARG A 212 -19.19 -15.26 -25.61
N ASP A 213 -18.52 -16.41 -25.66
CA ASP A 213 -17.27 -16.64 -24.91
C ASP A 213 -16.12 -15.81 -25.49
N GLU A 214 -16.09 -15.65 -26.82
CA GLU A 214 -15.18 -14.71 -27.47
C GLU A 214 -15.44 -13.25 -27.05
N SER A 215 -16.70 -12.80 -27.00
CA SER A 215 -17.02 -11.45 -26.55
C SER A 215 -16.62 -11.21 -25.09
N ASP A 216 -16.86 -12.19 -24.22
CA ASP A 216 -16.49 -12.10 -22.80
C ASP A 216 -14.97 -12.08 -22.60
N ALA A 217 -14.23 -12.84 -23.41
CA ALA A 217 -12.77 -12.82 -23.41
C ALA A 217 -12.22 -11.46 -23.85
N ARG A 218 -12.81 -10.84 -24.90
CA ARG A 218 -12.46 -9.49 -25.36
C ARG A 218 -12.78 -8.44 -24.31
N ASP A 219 -13.96 -8.49 -23.69
CA ASP A 219 -14.36 -7.56 -22.62
C ASP A 219 -13.42 -7.64 -21.43
N ARG A 220 -13.05 -8.86 -20.99
CA ARG A 220 -12.07 -9.06 -19.92
C ARG A 220 -10.70 -8.51 -20.29
N ARG A 221 -10.25 -8.71 -21.52
CA ARG A 221 -8.99 -8.16 -22.01
C ARG A 221 -9.01 -6.63 -21.98
N SER A 222 -10.10 -6.02 -22.44
CA SER A 222 -10.30 -4.57 -22.40
C SER A 222 -10.30 -4.03 -20.97
N LEU A 223 -10.98 -4.70 -20.04
CA LEU A 223 -10.96 -4.33 -18.62
C LEU A 223 -9.55 -4.42 -18.04
N LEU A 224 -8.84 -5.53 -18.25
CA LEU A 224 -7.49 -5.74 -17.71
C LEU A 224 -6.49 -4.75 -18.32
N LEU A 225 -6.60 -4.45 -19.61
CA LEU A 225 -5.80 -3.42 -20.27
C LEU A 225 -6.12 -2.03 -19.72
N GLY A 226 -7.41 -1.69 -19.53
CA GLY A 226 -7.83 -0.43 -18.96
C GLY A 226 -7.35 -0.24 -17.51
N VAL A 227 -7.49 -1.28 -16.68
CA VAL A 227 -6.97 -1.29 -15.29
C VAL A 227 -5.45 -1.17 -15.29
N GLY A 228 -4.75 -1.94 -16.14
CA GLY A 228 -3.30 -1.87 -16.28
C GLY A 228 -2.82 -0.49 -16.74
N ALA A 229 -3.50 0.13 -17.70
CA ALA A 229 -3.22 1.47 -18.17
C ALA A 229 -3.49 2.52 -17.08
N ALA A 230 -4.59 2.43 -16.33
CA ALA A 230 -4.89 3.31 -15.21
C ALA A 230 -3.85 3.19 -14.08
N VAL A 231 -3.48 1.96 -13.71
CA VAL A 231 -2.40 1.69 -12.74
C VAL A 231 -1.09 2.30 -13.23
N GLY A 232 -0.71 2.03 -14.48
CA GLY A 232 0.52 2.54 -15.08
C GLY A 232 0.55 4.06 -15.11
N ALA A 233 -0.53 4.69 -15.62
CA ALA A 233 -0.65 6.13 -15.69
C ALA A 233 -0.54 6.79 -14.31
N VAL A 234 -1.36 6.38 -13.34
CA VAL A 234 -1.35 6.98 -11.99
C VAL A 234 0.01 6.75 -11.32
N THR A 235 0.61 5.58 -11.46
CA THR A 235 1.94 5.31 -10.88
C THR A 235 3.01 6.19 -11.52
N VAL A 236 3.02 6.33 -12.86
CA VAL A 236 4.02 7.13 -13.59
C VAL A 236 3.88 8.62 -13.26
N VAL A 237 2.66 9.18 -13.27
CA VAL A 237 2.44 10.61 -13.00
C VAL A 237 2.57 11.00 -11.53
N THR A 238 2.86 10.02 -10.66
CA THR A 238 3.17 10.26 -9.25
C THR A 238 4.57 9.73 -8.86
N ALA A 239 5.33 9.19 -9.81
CA ALA A 239 6.66 8.63 -9.56
C ALA A 239 7.75 9.72 -9.50
N GLY A 240 7.55 10.87 -10.15
CA GLY A 240 8.51 11.98 -10.14
C GLY A 240 8.80 12.53 -8.75
N GLN A 241 7.81 12.46 -7.85
CA GLN A 241 7.94 12.96 -6.48
C GLN A 241 9.01 12.15 -5.74
N THR A 242 9.13 10.86 -6.07
CA THR A 242 10.11 9.96 -5.46
C THR A 242 11.38 9.80 -6.28
N PHE A 243 11.31 9.88 -7.61
CA PHE A 243 12.47 9.67 -8.49
C PHE A 243 12.77 10.92 -9.32
N THR A 244 13.87 11.58 -8.94
CA THR A 244 14.33 12.85 -9.52
C THR A 244 14.32 12.91 -11.06
N PRO A 245 14.77 11.87 -11.81
CA PRO A 245 14.69 11.91 -13.28
C PRO A 245 13.28 11.93 -13.87
N LEU A 246 12.25 11.52 -13.13
CA LEU A 246 10.85 11.52 -13.57
C LEU A 246 10.06 12.75 -13.10
N ARG A 247 10.72 13.73 -12.47
CA ARG A 247 10.12 15.00 -12.01
C ARG A 247 9.20 15.68 -13.03
N PRO A 248 9.52 15.74 -14.35
CA PRO A 248 8.64 16.39 -15.32
C PRO A 248 7.24 15.78 -15.43
N LEU A 249 7.02 14.59 -14.86
CA LEU A 249 5.75 13.86 -14.93
C LEU A 249 4.88 14.06 -13.67
N ASP A 250 5.32 14.85 -12.68
CA ASP A 250 4.61 15.10 -11.41
C ASP A 250 3.39 16.01 -11.57
N LEU A 251 2.36 15.54 -12.26
CA LEU A 251 1.10 16.28 -12.42
C LEU A 251 0.18 16.15 -11.21
N LEU A 252 0.24 15.01 -10.50
CA LEU A 252 -0.63 14.70 -9.36
C LEU A 252 0.14 14.59 -8.03
N ALA A 253 1.45 14.85 -8.04
CA ALA A 253 2.25 14.84 -6.83
C ALA A 253 1.80 16.00 -5.91
N PRO A 254 1.43 15.72 -4.65
CA PRO A 254 1.07 16.78 -3.70
C PRO A 254 2.22 17.76 -3.41
N ARG A 255 3.46 17.38 -3.75
CA ARG A 255 4.66 18.15 -3.49
C ARG A 255 5.71 17.94 -4.57
N HIS A 256 6.19 19.04 -5.13
CA HIS A 256 7.31 19.03 -6.05
C HIS A 256 8.64 19.11 -5.27
N PRO A 257 9.61 18.21 -5.52
CA PRO A 257 10.80 18.04 -4.69
C PRO A 257 11.79 19.22 -4.74
N ASP A 258 11.66 20.14 -5.70
CA ASP A 258 12.56 21.31 -5.84
C ASP A 258 12.00 22.61 -5.24
N HIS A 259 10.79 22.59 -4.67
CA HIS A 259 10.19 23.81 -4.09
C HIS A 259 10.54 23.97 -2.60
N GLY A 260 11.26 25.04 -2.30
CA GLY A 260 11.52 25.54 -0.95
C GLY A 260 12.66 26.55 -0.92
N THR A 261 12.92 27.15 0.24
CA THR A 261 13.86 28.29 0.38
C THR A 261 15.31 27.97 0.01
N GLN A 262 15.66 26.68 -0.07
CA GLN A 262 16.99 26.19 -0.49
C GLN A 262 16.89 25.19 -1.65
N GLY A 263 15.80 25.25 -2.43
CA GLY A 263 15.52 24.24 -3.47
C GLY A 263 15.17 22.87 -2.90
N LEU A 264 14.74 22.82 -1.62
CA LEU A 264 14.34 21.59 -0.93
C LEU A 264 13.04 21.79 -0.16
N PRO A 265 12.16 20.77 -0.11
CA PRO A 265 10.90 20.87 0.58
C PRO A 265 11.13 20.83 2.10
N VAL A 266 10.44 21.70 2.83
CA VAL A 266 10.48 21.73 4.30
C VAL A 266 9.10 21.38 4.87
N ASN A 267 9.05 20.36 5.72
CA ASN A 267 7.79 19.96 6.38
C ASN A 267 7.30 21.00 7.40
N ARG A 268 8.22 21.77 7.99
CA ARG A 268 7.91 22.79 8.99
C ARG A 268 8.93 23.90 8.95
N THR A 269 8.49 25.13 8.75
CA THR A 269 9.36 26.32 8.75
C THR A 269 9.84 26.66 10.17
N ALA A 270 10.92 27.44 10.26
CA ALA A 270 11.40 27.99 11.54
C ALA A 270 10.29 28.78 12.28
N ALA A 271 9.50 29.56 11.54
CA ALA A 271 8.36 30.30 12.08
C ALA A 271 7.27 29.36 12.64
N GLN A 272 6.86 28.34 11.89
CA GLN A 272 5.91 27.33 12.37
C GLN A 272 6.45 26.53 13.57
N ALA A 273 7.77 26.33 13.63
CA ALA A 273 8.45 25.71 14.76
C ALA A 273 8.67 26.66 15.95
N ARG A 274 8.31 27.95 15.83
CA ARG A 274 8.51 29.01 16.83
C ARG A 274 9.97 29.17 17.25
N VAL A 275 10.88 29.05 16.29
CA VAL A 275 12.32 29.28 16.49
C VAL A 275 12.58 30.78 16.34
N SER A 276 12.92 31.45 17.43
CA SER A 276 13.29 32.87 17.42
C SER A 276 14.78 33.08 17.15
N ALA A 277 15.17 34.27 16.71
CA ALA A 277 16.58 34.63 16.54
C ALA A 277 17.38 34.46 17.84
N THR A 278 16.79 34.84 18.98
CA THR A 278 17.37 34.63 20.32
C THR A 278 17.62 33.14 20.60
N ALA A 279 16.65 32.27 20.29
CA ALA A 279 16.80 30.83 20.48
C ALA A 279 17.92 30.23 19.61
N VAL A 280 18.20 30.82 18.45
CA VAL A 280 19.34 30.42 17.59
C VAL A 280 20.67 30.90 18.17
N ARG A 281 20.74 32.12 18.71
CA ARG A 281 21.95 32.66 19.35
C ARG A 281 22.35 31.88 20.60
N ASP A 282 21.35 31.52 21.41
CA ASP A 282 21.53 30.77 22.65
C ASP A 282 21.65 29.27 22.41
N TRP A 283 21.54 28.81 21.15
CA TRP A 283 21.59 27.40 20.83
C TRP A 283 22.95 26.80 21.19
N ARG A 284 22.89 25.58 21.72
CA ARG A 284 24.03 24.74 22.03
C ARG A 284 23.79 23.32 21.51
N LEU A 285 24.83 22.71 20.97
CA LEU A 285 24.87 21.29 20.64
C LEU A 285 25.50 20.53 21.80
N ASP A 286 24.68 19.78 22.54
CA ASP A 286 25.17 18.86 23.54
C ASP A 286 25.53 17.53 22.88
N VAL A 287 26.80 17.14 22.96
CA VAL A 287 27.30 15.84 22.50
C VAL A 287 27.59 14.99 23.73
N THR A 288 26.77 13.97 23.94
CA THR A 288 26.93 13.03 25.05
C THR A 288 27.81 11.85 24.65
N GLY A 289 28.55 11.30 25.61
CA GLY A 289 29.47 10.19 25.42
C GLY A 289 30.37 10.04 26.65
N PRO A 290 31.39 9.17 26.61
CA PRO A 290 32.37 9.04 27.70
C PRO A 290 33.10 10.35 28.04
N ARG A 291 33.26 11.25 27.05
CA ARG A 291 33.83 12.60 27.22
C ARG A 291 32.82 13.63 26.68
N PRO A 292 31.77 13.95 27.44
CA PRO A 292 30.71 14.84 26.96
C PRO A 292 31.22 16.28 26.80
N TYR A 293 30.65 17.01 25.84
CA TYR A 293 30.95 18.43 25.63
C TYR A 293 29.78 19.15 24.96
N ALA A 294 29.76 20.48 25.06
CA ALA A 294 28.79 21.34 24.39
C ALA A 294 29.50 22.29 23.41
N LEU A 295 28.87 22.60 22.29
CA LEU A 295 29.36 23.60 21.31
C LEU A 295 28.29 24.66 21.02
N ALA A 296 28.70 25.92 21.00
CA ALA A 296 27.93 27.00 20.40
C ALA A 296 27.96 26.91 18.86
N LEU A 297 26.97 27.52 18.21
CA LEU A 297 26.91 27.55 16.74
C LEU A 297 28.20 28.10 16.07
N PRO A 298 28.83 29.19 16.56
CA PRO A 298 30.07 29.68 15.97
C PRO A 298 31.26 28.73 16.16
N GLU A 299 31.29 27.95 17.24
CA GLU A 299 32.34 26.97 17.48
C GLU A 299 32.18 25.76 16.56
N LEU A 300 30.95 25.32 16.33
CA LEU A 300 30.62 24.26 15.38
C LEU A 300 31.02 24.65 13.95
N ALA A 301 30.80 25.91 13.56
CA ALA A 301 31.17 26.43 12.24
C ALA A 301 32.70 26.49 12.01
N ARG A 302 33.51 26.50 13.08
CA ARG A 302 34.98 26.50 12.99
C ARG A 302 35.58 25.10 12.88
N LEU A 303 34.80 24.04 13.11
CA LEU A 303 35.26 22.67 12.89
C LEU A 303 35.42 22.40 11.39
N PRO A 304 36.20 21.38 10.98
CA PRO A 304 36.31 20.99 9.58
C PRO A 304 34.93 20.77 8.93
N GLN A 305 34.66 21.51 7.86
CA GLN A 305 33.43 21.39 7.07
C GLN A 305 33.64 20.37 5.96
N HIS A 306 32.61 19.57 5.70
CA HIS A 306 32.59 18.58 4.63
C HIS A 306 31.42 18.86 3.71
N THR A 307 31.62 18.61 2.42
CA THR A 307 30.57 18.65 1.40
C THR A 307 30.32 17.26 0.86
N GLU A 308 29.06 16.85 0.78
CA GLU A 308 28.63 15.57 0.20
C GLU A 308 27.33 15.76 -0.61
N GLU A 309 27.15 15.01 -1.68
CA GLU A 309 25.86 14.94 -2.39
C GLU A 309 25.11 13.68 -1.96
N LEU A 310 24.00 13.87 -1.25
CA LEU A 310 23.25 12.76 -0.64
C LEU A 310 21.74 12.92 -0.90
N PRO A 311 21.02 11.81 -1.13
CA PRO A 311 19.57 11.86 -1.25
C PRO A 311 18.93 12.03 0.14
N ILE A 312 17.91 12.89 0.21
CA ILE A 312 16.91 12.89 1.27
C ILE A 312 15.65 12.20 0.74
N ALA A 313 15.12 11.23 1.48
CA ALA A 313 13.87 10.55 1.17
C ALA A 313 12.96 10.59 2.39
N CYS A 314 11.70 10.99 2.17
CA CYS A 314 10.71 11.17 3.23
C CYS A 314 9.70 10.02 3.25
N VAL A 315 9.08 9.78 4.41
CA VAL A 315 8.04 8.74 4.56
C VAL A 315 6.74 9.12 3.84
N GLU A 316 6.59 10.40 3.52
CA GLU A 316 5.54 11.00 2.68
C GLU A 316 5.75 10.71 1.19
N GLY A 317 6.87 10.08 0.82
CA GLY A 317 7.13 9.57 -0.53
C GLY A 317 7.88 10.51 -1.46
N TRP A 318 8.13 11.75 -1.05
CA TRP A 318 8.99 12.65 -1.83
C TRP A 318 10.48 12.38 -1.56
N SER A 319 11.33 12.62 -2.55
CA SER A 319 12.78 12.59 -2.39
C SER A 319 13.49 13.65 -3.24
N ALA A 320 14.66 14.08 -2.77
CA ALA A 320 15.51 15.02 -3.50
C ALA A 320 16.98 14.68 -3.29
N SER A 321 17.81 14.84 -4.32
CA SER A 321 19.27 14.83 -4.16
C SER A 321 19.70 16.26 -3.83
N ALA A 322 20.57 16.43 -2.85
CA ALA A 322 21.03 17.73 -2.42
C ALA A 322 22.52 17.72 -2.09
N ARG A 323 23.15 18.88 -2.25
CA ARG A 323 24.48 19.15 -1.73
C ARG A 323 24.37 19.57 -0.27
N TRP A 324 24.95 18.77 0.61
CA TRP A 324 24.99 18.99 2.05
C TRP A 324 26.37 19.51 2.44
N GLU A 325 26.40 20.54 3.29
CA GLU A 325 27.63 21.06 3.88
C GLU A 325 27.50 21.08 5.40
N GLY A 326 28.54 20.64 6.11
CA GLY A 326 28.56 20.66 7.57
C GLY A 326 29.66 19.81 8.20
N VAL A 327 29.66 19.77 9.54
CA VAL A 327 30.51 18.88 10.33
C VAL A 327 29.97 17.45 10.26
N ARG A 328 30.84 16.46 10.01
CA ARG A 328 30.42 15.05 10.02
C ARG A 328 30.08 14.61 11.44
N VAL A 329 28.89 14.02 11.62
CA VAL A 329 28.42 13.51 12.92
C VAL A 329 29.42 12.54 13.56
N ARG A 330 30.08 11.70 12.74
CA ARG A 330 31.10 10.75 13.21
C ARG A 330 32.26 11.45 13.94
N ASP A 331 32.68 12.64 13.47
CA ASP A 331 33.85 13.34 14.01
C ASP A 331 33.50 13.94 15.38
N LEU A 332 32.23 14.35 15.57
CA LEU A 332 31.69 14.77 16.87
C LEU A 332 31.63 13.59 17.86
N LEU A 333 31.17 12.42 17.40
CA LEU A 333 31.09 11.22 18.22
C LEU A 333 32.48 10.70 18.63
N ASP A 334 33.44 10.71 17.71
CA ASP A 334 34.84 10.33 17.97
C ASP A 334 35.45 11.27 19.03
N ARG A 335 35.21 12.59 18.93
CA ARG A 335 35.63 13.57 19.95
C ARG A 335 35.01 13.27 21.32
N ALA A 336 33.73 12.90 21.36
CA ALA A 336 33.04 12.53 22.59
C ALA A 336 33.52 11.20 23.20
N GLY A 337 34.47 10.52 22.55
CA GLY A 337 35.01 9.24 23.00
C GLY A 337 34.05 8.09 22.77
N ALA A 338 33.07 8.22 21.86
CA ALA A 338 32.24 7.10 21.47
C ALA A 338 33.15 6.00 20.90
N ALA A 339 33.11 4.81 21.50
CA ALA A 339 33.88 3.70 20.99
C ALA A 339 33.45 3.43 19.55
N ARG A 340 34.41 3.24 18.63
CA ARG A 340 34.15 2.72 17.26
C ARG A 340 33.53 1.31 17.27
N SER A 341 33.30 0.74 18.45
CA SER A 341 32.54 -0.49 18.62
C SER A 341 31.14 -0.30 18.06
N ARG A 342 30.70 -1.28 17.27
CA ARG A 342 29.48 -1.24 16.46
C ARG A 342 28.19 -0.88 17.24
N ARG A 343 28.18 -0.97 18.58
CA ARG A 343 27.06 -0.69 19.49
C ARG A 343 26.85 0.78 19.88
N ALA A 344 27.56 1.72 19.26
CA ALA A 344 27.36 3.14 19.54
C ALA A 344 26.08 3.65 18.87
N ALA A 345 24.94 3.48 19.55
CA ALA A 345 23.68 4.06 19.11
C ALA A 345 23.73 5.59 19.26
N SER A 346 23.97 6.31 18.16
CA SER A 346 23.85 7.77 18.16
C SER A 346 22.38 8.17 18.14
N ARG A 347 21.94 8.97 19.11
CA ARG A 347 20.58 9.54 19.12
C ARG A 347 20.68 11.06 19.03
N VAL A 348 20.21 11.62 17.92
CA VAL A 348 20.04 13.06 17.79
C VAL A 348 18.70 13.46 18.39
N ARG A 349 18.71 14.36 19.38
CA ARG A 349 17.49 14.96 19.93
C ARG A 349 17.48 16.44 19.61
N GLN A 350 16.51 16.86 18.80
CA GLN A 350 16.24 18.28 18.65
C GLN A 350 15.43 18.77 19.86
N TRP A 351 16.02 19.66 20.66
CA TRP A 351 15.27 20.38 21.69
C TRP A 351 14.27 21.34 21.03
N ARG A 352 12.99 21.22 21.40
CA ARG A 352 11.93 22.17 21.03
C ARG A 352 11.36 22.76 22.31
N ARG A 353 11.15 24.08 22.33
CA ARG A 353 10.78 24.83 23.55
C ARG A 353 9.46 24.37 24.20
N ARG A 354 8.52 23.72 23.48
CA ARG A 354 7.38 22.95 24.04
C ARG A 354 6.88 21.89 23.04
N GLY A 355 6.63 20.67 23.52
CA GLY A 355 6.11 19.52 22.77
C GLY A 355 6.99 18.28 22.95
N PRO A 356 6.43 17.05 22.93
CA PRO A 356 7.21 15.83 23.17
C PRO A 356 8.39 15.79 22.20
N ALA A 357 9.60 15.58 22.74
CA ALA A 357 10.81 15.42 21.95
C ALA A 357 10.58 14.33 20.89
N ARG A 358 10.38 14.74 19.64
CA ARG A 358 10.20 13.78 18.55
C ARG A 358 11.57 13.18 18.26
N ARG A 359 11.68 11.87 18.45
CA ARG A 359 12.83 11.08 18.04
C ARG A 359 12.95 11.22 16.52
N CYS A 360 14.05 11.82 16.06
CA CYS A 360 14.53 11.59 14.70
C CYS A 360 15.48 10.41 14.85
N GLY A 361 15.04 9.25 14.38
CA GLY A 361 15.84 8.03 14.31
C GLY A 361 16.81 8.12 13.14
#